data_AF-A0A4P9Z7D5-F1
#
_entry.id   AF-A0A4P9Z7D5-F1
#
_cell.length_a   1.000
_cell.length_b   1.000
_cell.length_c   1.000
_cell.angle_alpha   90.00
_cell.angle_beta   90.00
_cell.angle_gamma   90.00
#
_symmetry.space_group_name_H-M   'P 1'
#
loop_
_entity.id
_entity.type
_entity.pdbx_description
1 polymer ?
#
loop_
_entity_poly.entity_id
_entity_poly.type
_entity_poly.pdbx_seq_one_letter_code
_entity_poly.pdbx_strand_id
1 'polypeptide(L)'
;VFFDIDEVSDVYFPSPKLQESDVAEEKFENEIADYEASFANVKVLISRPQSNDGLFFNLLLQDSEEGFLVDYFNYKPDVSEFLAQVESSSMFLSNAEYQGPRFSNLDDALQITMEKYLREKGVDMELAEFVFSYAEVKEEDSYRHLLDNVSKYLSR
;
A
#
# COMPACT_ATOMS: atom_id res chain seq x y z
N VAL A 1 -7.86 14.03 -3.05
CA VAL A 1 -7.25 12.70 -2.89
C VAL A 1 -6.47 12.73 -1.60
N PHE A 2 -6.74 11.79 -0.68
CA PHE A 2 -6.00 11.64 0.58
C PHE A 2 -5.32 10.27 0.52
N PHE A 3 -4.04 10.21 0.84
CA PHE A 3 -3.22 8.99 0.82
C PHE A 3 -2.42 8.88 2.11
N ASP A 4 -2.37 7.67 2.67
CA ASP A 4 -1.57 7.32 3.84
C ASP A 4 -0.84 6.01 3.59
N ILE A 5 0.41 5.94 4.05
CA ILE A 5 1.31 4.79 3.91
C ILE A 5 1.48 4.20 5.31
N ASP A 6 0.76 3.10 5.56
CA ASP A 6 0.56 2.51 6.89
C ASP A 6 1.83 1.81 7.39
N GLU A 7 2.54 1.09 6.51
CA GLU A 7 3.76 0.34 6.86
C GLU A 7 4.60 0.02 5.61
N VAL A 8 5.92 0.12 5.74
CA VAL A 8 6.92 -0.49 4.82
C VAL A 8 7.66 -1.51 5.67
N SER A 9 7.45 -2.80 5.41
CA SER A 9 8.02 -3.88 6.22
C SER A 9 8.79 -4.87 5.35
N ASP A 10 10.07 -5.06 5.65
CA ASP A 10 10.90 -6.16 5.11
C ASP A 10 10.53 -7.45 5.84
N VAL A 11 9.57 -8.22 5.32
CA VAL A 11 9.14 -9.47 5.97
C VAL A 11 10.04 -10.63 5.53
N TYR A 12 10.94 -11.07 6.41
CA TYR A 12 11.80 -12.23 6.17
C TYR A 12 11.07 -13.55 6.44
N PHE A 13 10.94 -14.41 5.42
CA PHE A 13 10.46 -15.79 5.55
C PHE A 13 11.62 -16.80 5.44
N PRO A 14 11.82 -17.72 6.40
CA PRO A 14 12.88 -18.72 6.33
C PRO A 14 12.57 -19.82 5.30
N SER A 15 13.53 -20.10 4.42
CA SER A 15 13.38 -20.98 3.25
C SER A 15 13.19 -22.47 3.59
N PRO A 16 12.37 -23.24 2.83
CA PRO A 16 12.42 -24.70 2.82
C PRO A 16 13.64 -25.19 2.02
N LYS A 17 14.36 -26.19 2.52
CA LYS A 17 15.55 -26.77 1.86
C LYS A 17 15.20 -27.39 0.50
N LEU A 18 15.82 -26.92 -0.58
CA LEU A 18 15.62 -27.38 -1.96
C LEU A 18 16.65 -28.43 -2.41
N GLN A 19 16.22 -29.31 -3.31
CA GLN A 19 17.06 -30.19 -4.15
C GLN A 19 17.30 -29.49 -5.50
N GLU A 20 18.57 -29.49 -5.95
CA GLU A 20 19.08 -28.74 -7.10
C GLU A 20 18.67 -29.34 -8.45
N SER A 21 18.17 -28.49 -9.37
CA SER A 21 18.14 -28.76 -10.80
C SER A 21 18.10 -27.44 -11.58
N ASP A 22 18.99 -27.25 -12.56
CA ASP A 22 19.30 -25.97 -13.25
C ASP A 22 18.13 -25.35 -14.05
N VAL A 23 17.02 -26.06 -14.28
CA VAL A 23 15.79 -25.48 -14.87
C VAL A 23 14.99 -24.70 -13.80
N ALA A 24 15.25 -24.97 -12.52
CA ALA A 24 14.66 -24.26 -11.41
C ALA A 24 15.28 -22.88 -11.23
N GLU A 25 16.54 -22.63 -11.62
CA GLU A 25 17.23 -21.37 -11.30
C GLU A 25 16.54 -20.13 -11.89
N GLU A 26 16.14 -20.13 -13.16
CA GLU A 26 15.43 -18.99 -13.77
C GLU A 26 14.02 -18.78 -13.17
N LYS A 27 13.34 -19.87 -12.81
CA LYS A 27 12.03 -19.81 -12.13
C LYS A 27 12.17 -19.38 -10.66
N PHE A 28 13.28 -19.74 -10.05
CA PHE A 28 13.59 -19.53 -8.64
C PHE A 28 14.13 -18.13 -8.40
N GLU A 29 14.89 -17.54 -9.34
CA GLU A 29 15.23 -16.11 -9.32
C GLU A 29 13.98 -15.24 -9.45
N ASN A 30 13.04 -15.59 -10.33
CA ASN A 30 11.76 -14.88 -10.43
C ASN A 30 10.89 -15.05 -9.17
N GLU A 31 10.82 -16.26 -8.60
CA GLU A 31 10.12 -16.48 -7.33
C GLU A 31 10.80 -15.74 -6.16
N ILE A 32 12.14 -15.73 -6.07
CA ILE A 32 12.87 -14.97 -5.04
C ILE A 32 12.66 -13.47 -5.21
N ALA A 33 12.65 -12.94 -6.43
CA ALA A 33 12.36 -11.53 -6.69
C ALA A 33 10.92 -11.17 -6.28
N ASP A 34 9.95 -12.05 -6.50
CA ASP A 34 8.57 -11.90 -6.01
C ASP A 34 8.48 -12.00 -4.47
N TYR A 35 9.39 -12.74 -3.81
CA TYR A 35 9.46 -12.87 -2.35
C TYR A 35 10.26 -11.75 -1.65
N GLU A 36 11.21 -11.11 -2.35
CA GLU A 36 11.97 -9.94 -1.88
C GLU A 36 11.29 -8.62 -2.25
N ALA A 37 10.17 -8.66 -2.99
CA ALA A 37 9.37 -7.49 -3.30
C ALA A 37 8.76 -6.90 -2.01
N SER A 38 9.35 -5.82 -1.52
CA SER A 38 8.75 -4.99 -0.48
C SER A 38 7.57 -4.25 -1.10
N PHE A 39 6.36 -4.55 -0.62
CA PHE A 39 5.15 -3.83 -1.00
C PHE A 39 4.88 -2.72 0.01
N ALA A 40 4.68 -1.50 -0.49
CA ALA A 40 4.10 -0.44 0.31
C ALA A 40 2.57 -0.53 0.25
N ASN A 41 1.92 -0.52 1.41
CA ASN A 41 0.46 -0.40 1.47
C ASN A 41 0.08 1.07 1.29
N VAL A 42 -0.70 1.38 0.27
CA VAL A 42 -1.20 2.73 -0.02
C VAL A 42 -2.72 2.74 0.11
N LYS A 43 -3.23 3.45 1.12
CA LYS A 43 -4.66 3.65 1.29
C LYS A 43 -5.14 4.82 0.42
N VAL A 44 -6.19 4.62 -0.38
CA VAL A 44 -6.75 5.68 -1.22
C VAL A 44 -8.25 5.82 -0.96
N LEU A 45 -8.68 7.02 -0.60
CA LEU A 45 -10.10 7.36 -0.51
C LEU A 45 -10.50 8.31 -1.65
N ILE A 46 -11.47 7.89 -2.46
CA ILE A 46 -12.08 8.71 -3.51
C ILE A 46 -13.51 9.02 -3.09
N SER A 47 -13.73 10.26 -2.64
CA SER A 47 -15.04 10.73 -2.16
C SER A 47 -15.81 11.50 -3.24
N ARG A 48 -17.13 11.49 -3.10
CA ARG A 48 -18.07 12.36 -3.82
C ARG A 48 -18.67 13.35 -2.83
N PRO A 49 -18.20 14.61 -2.82
CA PRO A 49 -18.64 15.60 -1.82
C PRO A 49 -20.16 15.87 -1.83
N GLN A 50 -20.81 15.73 -3.00
CA GLN A 50 -22.24 16.00 -3.15
C GLN A 50 -23.13 14.99 -2.39
N SER A 51 -22.68 13.74 -2.30
CA SER A 51 -23.40 12.62 -1.68
C SER A 51 -22.78 12.16 -0.36
N ASN A 52 -21.62 12.73 0.03
CA ASN A 52 -20.85 12.34 1.21
C ASN A 52 -20.48 10.84 1.25
N ASP A 53 -20.42 10.18 0.09
CA ASP A 53 -20.04 8.78 -0.03
C ASP A 53 -18.72 8.65 -0.79
N GLY A 54 -18.14 7.44 -0.81
CA GLY A 54 -16.86 7.22 -1.46
C GLY A 54 -16.49 5.76 -1.62
N LEU A 55 -15.38 5.55 -2.31
CA LEU A 55 -14.71 4.25 -2.41
C LEU A 55 -13.36 4.34 -1.71
N PHE A 56 -13.13 3.40 -0.80
CA PHE A 56 -11.88 3.24 -0.09
C PHE A 56 -11.14 2.02 -0.65
N PHE A 57 -9.90 2.22 -1.05
CA PHE A 57 -9.05 1.22 -1.67
C PHE A 57 -7.84 0.93 -0.78
N ASN A 58 -7.47 -0.34 -0.70
CA ASN A 58 -6.13 -0.76 -0.31
C ASN A 58 -5.37 -1.13 -1.58
N LEU A 59 -4.28 -0.41 -1.84
CA LEU A 59 -3.39 -0.65 -2.96
C LEU A 59 -2.06 -1.17 -2.44
N LEU A 60 -1.47 -2.08 -3.19
CA LEU A 60 -0.09 -2.51 -3.03
C LEU A 60 0.74 -1.81 -4.08
N LEU A 61 1.83 -1.18 -3.65
CA LEU A 61 2.78 -0.52 -4.52
C LEU A 61 4.11 -1.28 -4.45
N GLN A 62 4.60 -1.73 -5.60
CA GLN A 62 5.84 -2.48 -5.74
C GLN A 62 6.87 -1.65 -6.52
N ASP A 63 8.12 -1.65 -6.05
CA ASP A 63 9.21 -0.87 -6.65
C ASP A 63 9.53 -1.31 -8.09
N SER A 64 9.44 -2.62 -8.38
CA SER A 64 9.83 -3.19 -9.67
C SER A 64 8.79 -3.08 -10.79
N GLU A 65 7.51 -2.82 -10.48
CA GLU A 65 6.41 -2.81 -11.46
C GLU A 65 5.85 -1.41 -11.75
N GLU A 66 6.40 -0.35 -11.14
CA GLU A 66 6.00 1.07 -11.34
C GLU A 66 4.46 1.27 -11.41
N GLY A 67 3.72 0.56 -10.55
CA GLY A 67 2.26 0.50 -10.65
C GLY A 67 1.57 0.11 -9.35
N PHE A 68 0.33 0.62 -9.19
CA PHE A 68 -0.55 0.22 -8.10
C PHE A 68 -1.31 -1.05 -8.44
N LEU A 69 -1.24 -2.04 -7.57
CA LEU A 69 -2.07 -3.24 -7.60
C LEU A 69 -3.21 -3.07 -6.60
N VAL A 70 -4.45 -3.33 -7.01
CA VAL A 70 -5.60 -3.27 -6.09
C VAL A 70 -5.69 -4.57 -5.31
N ASP A 71 -5.65 -4.51 -3.97
CA ASP A 71 -5.86 -5.68 -3.12
C ASP A 71 -7.35 -5.87 -2.81
N TYR A 72 -8.00 -4.81 -2.32
CA TYR A 72 -9.45 -4.75 -2.12
C TYR A 72 -9.95 -3.31 -2.16
N PHE A 73 -11.28 -3.18 -2.27
CA PHE A 73 -11.96 -1.92 -2.03
C PHE A 73 -13.30 -2.14 -1.35
N ASN A 74 -13.77 -1.11 -0.66
CA ASN A 74 -15.11 -1.08 -0.10
C ASN A 74 -15.75 0.30 -0.26
N TYR A 75 -17.07 0.30 -0.18
CA TYR A 75 -17.88 1.51 -0.27
C TYR A 75 -18.08 2.11 1.10
N LYS A 76 -17.88 3.44 1.19
CA LYS A 76 -18.11 4.24 2.39
C LYS A 76 -19.37 5.07 2.19
N PRO A 77 -20.47 4.77 2.89
CA PRO A 77 -21.73 5.51 2.75
C PRO A 77 -21.67 6.90 3.39
N ASP A 78 -20.80 7.08 4.40
CA ASP A 78 -20.53 8.38 5.03
C ASP A 78 -19.01 8.56 5.16
N VAL A 79 -18.44 9.38 4.28
CA VAL A 79 -17.01 9.70 4.25
C VAL A 79 -16.60 10.55 5.44
N SER A 80 -17.48 11.45 5.92
CA SER A 80 -17.17 12.33 7.03
C SER A 80 -17.05 11.54 8.34
N GLU A 81 -17.98 10.61 8.58
CA GLU A 81 -17.89 9.68 9.71
C GLU A 81 -16.66 8.79 9.61
N PHE A 82 -16.37 8.25 8.42
CA PHE A 82 -15.18 7.45 8.18
C PHE A 82 -13.89 8.21 8.52
N LEU A 83 -13.72 9.44 8.05
CA LEU A 83 -12.53 10.24 8.33
C LEU A 83 -12.40 10.59 9.82
N ALA A 84 -13.51 10.93 10.49
CA ALA A 84 -13.50 11.17 11.94
C ALA A 84 -13.09 9.92 12.73
N GLN A 85 -13.52 8.73 12.29
CA GLN A 85 -13.07 7.47 12.86
C GLN A 85 -11.55 7.29 12.69
N VAL A 86 -11.02 7.51 11.48
CA VAL A 86 -9.58 7.38 11.18
C VAL A 86 -8.77 8.32 12.06
N GLU A 87 -9.18 9.58 12.19
CA GLU A 87 -8.49 10.56 13.04
C GLU A 87 -8.49 10.15 14.52
N SER A 88 -9.61 9.60 15.01
CA SER A 88 -9.76 9.24 16.42
C SER A 88 -9.04 7.95 16.82
N SER A 89 -8.98 6.98 15.91
CA SER A 89 -8.47 5.62 16.19
C SER A 89 -7.12 5.33 15.57
N SER A 90 -6.67 6.16 14.62
CA SER A 90 -5.52 5.89 13.75
C SER A 90 -5.64 4.57 12.98
N MET A 91 -6.88 4.06 12.79
CA MET A 91 -7.14 2.83 12.04
C MET A 91 -8.11 3.13 10.89
N PHE A 92 -7.74 2.68 9.69
CA PHE A 92 -8.58 2.81 8.50
C PHE A 92 -9.80 1.91 8.55
N LEU A 93 -9.63 0.64 8.91
CA LEU A 93 -10.73 -0.32 9.02
C LEU A 93 -10.61 -1.05 10.35
N SER A 94 -11.74 -1.27 11.01
CA SER A 94 -11.75 -2.13 12.21
C SER A 94 -11.61 -3.60 11.80
N ASN A 95 -11.06 -4.44 12.68
CA ASN A 95 -10.93 -5.89 12.43
C ASN A 95 -12.27 -6.61 12.20
N ALA A 96 -13.39 -5.98 12.60
CA ALA A 96 -14.74 -6.52 12.41
C ALA A 96 -15.40 -6.02 11.12
N GLU A 97 -14.82 -5.04 10.44
CA GLU A 97 -15.40 -4.43 9.24
C GLU A 97 -15.07 -5.25 7.98
N TYR A 98 -16.08 -5.46 7.13
CA TYR A 98 -15.88 -6.16 5.87
C TYR A 98 -15.09 -5.29 4.89
N GLN A 99 -13.89 -5.75 4.53
CA GLN A 99 -12.97 -4.99 3.68
C GLN A 99 -13.33 -5.06 2.18
N GLY A 100 -14.18 -6.00 1.79
CA GLY A 100 -14.43 -6.36 0.39
C GLY A 100 -13.89 -7.76 0.06
N PRO A 101 -14.24 -8.31 -1.11
CA PRO A 101 -13.57 -9.51 -1.61
C PRO A 101 -12.13 -9.15 -2.05
N ARG A 102 -11.27 -10.17 -2.16
CA ARG A 102 -10.00 -10.02 -2.88
C ARG A 102 -10.29 -9.55 -4.30
N PHE A 103 -9.62 -8.50 -4.74
CA PHE A 103 -9.86 -7.88 -6.05
C PHE A 103 -9.64 -8.88 -7.19
N SER A 104 -8.63 -9.74 -7.08
CA SER A 104 -8.33 -10.80 -8.05
C SER A 104 -9.43 -11.86 -8.21
N ASN A 105 -10.39 -11.93 -7.28
CA ASN A 105 -11.54 -12.83 -7.39
C ASN A 105 -12.74 -12.18 -8.12
N LEU A 106 -12.63 -10.90 -8.50
CA LEU A 106 -13.68 -10.20 -9.23
C LEU A 106 -13.67 -10.58 -10.72
N ASP A 107 -14.77 -10.32 -11.41
CA ASP A 107 -14.82 -10.45 -12.87
C ASP A 107 -13.80 -9.51 -13.55
N ASP A 108 -13.10 -10.01 -14.56
CA ASP A 108 -12.02 -9.29 -15.24
C ASP A 108 -12.47 -7.92 -15.80
N ALA A 109 -13.70 -7.82 -16.32
CA ALA A 109 -14.20 -6.55 -16.85
C ALA A 109 -14.43 -5.53 -15.73
N LEU A 110 -14.82 -5.98 -14.53
CA LEU A 110 -14.92 -5.12 -13.35
C LEU A 110 -13.54 -4.67 -12.86
N GLN A 111 -12.55 -5.58 -12.85
CA GLN A 111 -11.17 -5.25 -12.48
C GLN A 111 -10.62 -4.13 -13.39
N ILE A 112 -10.69 -4.33 -14.71
CA ILE A 112 -10.28 -3.34 -15.73
C ILE A 112 -11.00 -2.00 -15.53
N THR A 113 -12.30 -2.04 -15.23
CA THR A 113 -13.09 -0.82 -15.02
C THR A 113 -12.61 -0.05 -13.78
N MET A 114 -12.29 -0.74 -12.68
CA MET A 114 -11.80 -0.09 -11.46
C MET A 114 -10.38 0.45 -11.61
N GLU A 115 -9.48 -0.27 -12.25
CA GLU A 115 -8.13 0.23 -12.54
C GLU A 115 -8.18 1.47 -13.42
N LYS A 116 -9.02 1.46 -14.46
CA LYS A 116 -9.24 2.63 -15.31
C LYS A 116 -9.80 3.80 -14.50
N TYR A 117 -10.76 3.56 -13.62
CA TYR A 117 -11.31 4.59 -12.74
C TYR A 117 -10.23 5.21 -11.83
N LEU A 118 -9.35 4.40 -11.23
CA LEU A 118 -8.23 4.86 -10.41
C LEU A 118 -7.28 5.75 -11.20
N ARG A 119 -6.86 5.30 -12.40
CA ARG A 119 -6.01 6.11 -13.30
C ARG A 119 -6.66 7.44 -13.67
N GLU A 120 -7.96 7.46 -14.00
CA GLU A 120 -8.70 8.70 -14.29
C GLU A 120 -8.78 9.66 -13.10
N LYS A 121 -8.50 9.18 -11.88
CA LYS A 121 -8.42 9.99 -10.65
C LYS A 121 -6.99 10.39 -10.27
N GLY A 122 -6.01 10.08 -11.13
CA GLY A 122 -4.59 10.37 -10.90
C GLY A 122 -3.92 9.38 -9.97
N VAL A 123 -4.48 8.17 -9.81
CA VAL A 123 -3.81 7.05 -9.15
C VAL A 123 -3.11 6.24 -10.24
N ASP A 124 -1.93 6.72 -10.62
CA ASP A 124 -1.17 6.25 -11.77
C ASP A 124 0.34 6.21 -11.45
N MET A 125 1.16 5.99 -12.48
CA MET A 125 2.61 5.85 -12.35
C MET A 125 3.28 7.13 -11.83
N GLU A 126 2.80 8.33 -12.20
CA GLU A 126 3.36 9.59 -11.70
C GLU A 126 3.13 9.72 -10.19
N LEU A 127 1.96 9.30 -9.69
CA LEU A 127 1.72 9.24 -8.25
C LEU A 127 2.58 8.18 -7.56
N ALA A 128 2.81 7.03 -8.18
CA ALA A 128 3.67 5.98 -7.64
C ALA A 128 5.11 6.48 -7.45
N GLU A 129 5.69 7.11 -8.48
CA GLU A 129 7.02 7.73 -8.43
C GLU A 129 7.11 8.80 -7.33
N PHE A 130 6.07 9.64 -7.21
CA PHE A 130 5.99 10.64 -6.15
C PHE A 130 5.98 10.00 -4.76
N VAL A 131 5.19 8.94 -4.56
CA VAL A 131 5.09 8.22 -3.28
C VAL A 131 6.45 7.67 -2.87
N PHE A 132 7.18 7.02 -3.78
CA PHE A 132 8.52 6.51 -3.50
C PHE A 132 9.51 7.63 -3.17
N SER A 133 9.57 8.65 -4.02
CA SER A 133 10.48 9.79 -3.82
C SER A 133 10.23 10.50 -2.49
N TYR A 134 8.96 10.68 -2.13
CA TYR A 134 8.59 11.33 -0.88
C TYR A 134 8.85 10.44 0.35
N ALA A 135 8.67 9.12 0.21
CA ALA A 135 8.97 8.16 1.27
C ALA A 135 10.46 8.20 1.65
N GLU A 136 11.36 8.28 0.67
CA GLU A 136 12.80 8.41 0.89
C GLU A 136 13.14 9.69 1.67
N VAL A 137 12.59 10.84 1.25
CA VAL A 137 12.81 12.12 1.96
C VAL A 137 12.29 12.07 3.40
N LYS A 138 11.10 11.50 3.61
CA LYS A 138 10.48 11.38 4.94
C LYS A 138 11.28 10.44 5.85
N GLU A 139 11.81 9.34 5.31
CA GLU A 139 12.68 8.40 6.03
C GLU A 139 13.94 9.13 6.50
N GLU A 140 14.60 9.85 5.60
CA GLU A 140 15.87 10.52 5.89
C GLU A 140 15.68 11.57 7.02
N ASP A 141 14.61 12.37 6.93
CA ASP A 141 14.26 13.36 7.95
C ASP A 141 13.94 12.70 9.31
N SER A 142 13.23 11.57 9.30
CA SER A 142 12.89 10.83 10.51
C SER A 142 14.12 10.20 11.14
N TYR A 143 15.02 9.64 10.33
CA TYR A 143 16.30 9.08 10.74
C TYR A 143 17.18 10.15 11.40
N ARG A 144 17.31 11.33 10.78
CA ARG A 144 18.06 12.48 11.33
C ARG A 144 17.49 12.91 12.70
N HIS A 145 16.17 13.03 12.82
CA HIS A 145 15.53 13.37 14.10
C HIS A 145 15.75 12.30 15.17
N LEU A 146 15.69 11.02 14.81
CA LEU A 146 15.98 9.92 15.73
C LEU A 146 17.42 10.01 16.25
N LEU A 147 18.39 10.19 15.36
CA LEU A 147 19.80 10.32 15.74
C LEU A 147 20.06 11.51 16.66
N ASP A 148 19.45 12.66 16.39
CA ASP A 148 19.55 13.85 17.26
C ASP A 148 18.98 13.57 18.66
N ASN A 149 17.80 12.93 18.74
CA ASN A 149 17.20 12.54 20.02
C ASN A 149 18.06 11.54 20.80
N VAL A 150 18.63 10.53 20.13
CA VAL A 150 19.54 9.56 20.75
C VAL A 150 20.81 10.23 21.25
N SER A 151 21.40 11.13 20.46
CA SER A 151 22.59 11.89 20.86
C SER A 151 22.34 12.75 22.10
N LYS A 152 21.19 13.46 22.15
CA LYS A 152 20.76 14.23 23.32
C LYS A 152 20.49 13.37 24.56
N TYR A 153 19.99 12.17 24.37
CA TYR A 153 19.75 11.23 25.47
C TYR A 153 21.06 10.70 26.06
N LEU A 154 22.01 10.30 25.21
CA LEU A 154 23.30 9.73 25.63
C LEU A 154 24.30 10.75 26.19
N SER A 155 24.12 12.04 25.91
CA SER A 155 24.96 13.14 26.41
C SER A 155 24.53 13.70 27.78
N ARG A 156 23.44 13.16 28.36
CA ARG A 156 23.02 13.42 29.75
C ARG A 156 23.64 12.41 30.71
#